data_AF-A0AA39W706-F1
#
_entry.id   AF-A0AA39W706-F1
#
_cell.length_a   1.000
_cell.length_b   1.000
_cell.length_c   1.000
_cell.angle_alpha   90.00
_cell.angle_beta   90.00
_cell.angle_gamma   90.00
#
_symmetry.space_group_name_H-M   'P 1'
#
loop_
_entity.id
_entity.type
_entity.pdbx_description
1 polymer ?
#
loop_
_entity_poly.entity_id
_entity_poly.type
_entity_poly.pdbx_seq_one_letter_code
_entity_poly.pdbx_strand_id
1 'polypeptide(L)'
;MLSGETAAGAYPEISVQTMARICLEAEDFIDYGDLFKRIMETAPMPMSPLQSLASSAVTTAFCINAVLILLLTRGGTTAKLVSKYRPSIPILSVVVPQITRDSIVWSCSDEALARNSLIFRGQLKLRIILNQQMKL
;
A
#
# COMPACT_ATOMS: atom_id res chain seq x y z
N MET A 1 14.33 11.05 -0.07
CA MET A 1 14.08 11.69 1.24
C MET A 1 14.62 13.10 1.13
N LEU A 2 13.84 14.10 1.53
CA LEU A 2 14.31 15.49 1.64
C LEU A 2 14.74 15.75 3.08
N SER A 3 15.82 16.50 3.26
CA SER A 3 16.42 16.80 4.55
C SER A 3 16.54 18.31 4.72
N GLY A 4 17.69 18.89 4.37
CA GLY A 4 17.95 20.33 4.51
C GLY A 4 17.06 21.19 3.62
N GLU A 5 16.62 20.64 2.48
CA GLU A 5 15.73 21.30 1.52
C GLU A 5 14.39 21.68 2.15
N THR A 6 13.85 20.80 3.00
CA THR A 6 12.58 21.02 3.72
C THR A 6 12.76 21.58 5.12
N ALA A 7 13.88 21.30 5.79
CA ALA A 7 14.10 21.68 7.19
C ALA A 7 14.56 23.14 7.36
N ALA A 8 15.44 23.63 6.49
CA ALA A 8 16.00 24.98 6.57
C ALA A 8 16.08 25.68 5.21
N GLY A 9 15.57 25.06 4.14
CA GLY A 9 15.56 25.62 2.80
C GLY A 9 14.59 26.79 2.67
N ALA A 10 14.90 27.71 1.75
CA ALA A 10 14.05 28.86 1.46
C ALA A 10 12.73 28.48 0.75
N TYR A 11 12.64 27.28 0.14
CA TYR A 11 11.52 26.86 -0.70
C TYR A 11 11.03 25.42 -0.40
N PRO A 12 10.62 25.11 0.83
CA PRO A 12 10.28 23.74 1.24
C PRO A 12 9.12 23.14 0.44
N GLU A 13 8.10 23.93 0.10
CA GLU A 13 6.95 23.47 -0.69
C GLU A 13 7.36 23.08 -2.12
N ILE A 14 8.13 23.95 -2.79
CA ILE A 14 8.59 23.74 -4.17
C ILE A 14 9.48 22.49 -4.23
N SER A 15 10.34 22.27 -3.23
CA SER A 15 11.17 21.07 -3.13
C SER A 15 10.32 19.79 -3.10
N VAL A 16 9.26 19.75 -2.29
CA VAL A 16 8.36 18.59 -2.21
C VAL A 16 7.59 18.39 -3.51
N GLN A 17 7.03 19.46 -4.10
CA GLN A 17 6.30 19.38 -5.37
C GLN A 17 7.19 18.91 -6.52
N THR A 18 8.44 19.40 -6.56
CA THR A 18 9.41 19.02 -7.58
C THR A 18 9.79 17.54 -7.43
N MET A 19 10.05 17.08 -6.20
CA MET A 19 10.32 15.67 -5.93
C MET A 19 9.13 14.79 -6.34
N ALA A 20 7.90 15.18 -6.00
CA ALA A 20 6.70 14.45 -6.38
C ALA A 20 6.56 14.33 -7.91
N ARG A 21 6.82 15.41 -8.66
CA ARG A 21 6.81 15.40 -10.12
C ARG A 21 7.87 14.46 -10.69
N ILE A 22 9.10 14.50 -10.18
CA ILE A 22 10.18 13.60 -10.62
C ILE A 22 9.80 12.14 -10.36
N CYS A 23 9.22 11.82 -9.21
CA CYS A 23 8.76 10.46 -8.92
C CYS A 23 7.67 9.99 -9.88
N LEU A 24 6.69 10.85 -10.18
CA LEU A 24 5.62 10.53 -11.15
C LEU A 24 6.17 10.20 -12.53
N GLU A 25 7.04 11.06 -13.05
CA GLU A 25 7.67 10.83 -14.36
C GLU A 25 8.52 9.57 -14.33
N ALA A 26 9.33 9.36 -13.29
CA ALA A 26 10.17 8.17 -13.16
C ALA A 26 9.36 6.87 -13.09
N GLU A 27 8.19 6.89 -12.44
CA GLU A 27 7.29 5.74 -12.33
C GLU A 27 6.62 5.39 -13.67
N ASP A 28 6.33 6.39 -14.52
CA ASP A 28 5.70 6.19 -15.84
C ASP A 28 6.61 5.43 -16.83
N PHE A 29 7.94 5.54 -16.67
CA PHE A 29 8.92 4.81 -17.49
C PHE A 29 9.15 3.35 -17.04
N ILE A 30 8.53 2.89 -15.94
CA ILE A 30 8.73 1.54 -15.43
C ILE A 30 7.85 0.54 -16.19
N ASP A 31 8.47 -0.47 -16.82
CA ASP A 31 7.73 -1.65 -17.29
C ASP A 31 7.41 -2.57 -16.10
N TYR A 32 6.22 -2.38 -15.53
CA TYR A 32 5.72 -3.18 -14.42
C TYR A 32 5.53 -4.67 -14.76
N GLY A 33 5.30 -5.00 -16.03
CA GLY A 33 5.14 -6.38 -16.47
C GLY A 33 6.48 -7.13 -16.46
N ASP A 34 7.54 -6.52 -16.97
CA ASP A 34 8.90 -7.07 -16.91
C ASP A 34 9.42 -7.11 -15.47
N LEU A 35 9.19 -6.05 -14.70
CA LEU A 35 9.56 -5.99 -13.28
C LEU A 35 8.92 -7.12 -12.47
N PHE A 36 7.63 -7.38 -12.68
CA PHE A 36 6.92 -8.47 -12.01
C PHE A 36 7.55 -9.84 -12.32
N LYS A 37 7.89 -10.11 -13.58
CA LYS A 37 8.53 -11.37 -14.00
C LYS A 37 9.88 -11.57 -13.30
N ARG A 38 10.74 -10.56 -13.29
CA ARG A 38 12.05 -10.61 -12.59
C ARG A 38 11.90 -10.88 -11.09
N ILE A 39 10.88 -10.30 -10.45
CA ILE A 39 10.59 -10.53 -9.03
C ILE A 39 10.12 -11.98 -8.81
N MET A 40 9.33 -12.53 -9.74
CA MET A 40 8.87 -13.92 -9.66
C MET A 40 10.00 -14.93 -9.87
N GLU A 41 10.94 -14.66 -10.78
CA GLU A 41 12.12 -15.51 -11.02
C GLU A 41 13.04 -15.63 -9.80
N THR A 42 13.13 -14.57 -9.00
CA THR A 42 13.97 -14.53 -7.79
C THR A 42 13.25 -15.01 -6.53
N ALA A 43 11.96 -15.36 -6.63
CA ALA A 43 11.18 -15.75 -5.48
C ALA A 43 11.47 -17.21 -5.06
N PRO A 44 11.58 -17.50 -3.75
CA PRO A 44 11.86 -18.84 -3.26
C PRO A 44 10.69 -19.79 -3.53
N MET A 45 11.01 -21.02 -3.95
CA MET A 45 10.05 -22.11 -4.15
C MET A 45 10.31 -23.23 -3.13
N PRO A 46 9.27 -23.78 -2.46
CA PRO A 46 7.86 -23.40 -2.57
C PRO A 46 7.55 -22.06 -1.89
N MET A 47 6.64 -21.28 -2.49
CA MET A 47 6.15 -20.03 -1.91
C MET A 47 5.26 -20.31 -0.69
N SER A 48 5.25 -19.38 0.27
CA SER A 48 4.26 -19.43 1.35
C SER A 48 2.85 -19.13 0.82
N PRO A 49 1.78 -19.62 1.48
CA PRO A 49 0.40 -19.38 1.02
C PRO A 49 0.06 -17.89 0.84
N LEU A 50 0.52 -17.03 1.76
CA LEU A 50 0.31 -15.58 1.66
C LEU A 50 1.08 -14.95 0.49
N GLN A 51 2.29 -15.43 0.18
CA GLN A 51 3.06 -14.95 -0.97
C GLN A 51 2.40 -15.39 -2.28
N SER A 52 1.94 -16.64 -2.35
CA SER A 52 1.22 -17.16 -3.50
C SER A 52 -0.08 -16.40 -3.73
N LEU A 53 -0.84 -16.10 -2.67
CA LEU A 53 -2.05 -15.28 -2.77
C LEU A 53 -1.73 -13.87 -3.29
N ALA A 54 -0.67 -13.25 -2.78
CA ALA A 54 -0.26 -11.91 -3.17
C ALA A 54 0.18 -11.84 -4.64
N SER A 55 0.99 -12.80 -5.12
CA SER A 55 1.41 -12.83 -6.53
C SER A 55 0.22 -13.09 -7.46
N SER A 56 -0.65 -14.05 -7.12
CA SER A 56 -1.86 -14.32 -7.88
C SER A 56 -2.79 -13.11 -7.94
N ALA A 57 -3.01 -12.40 -6.83
CA ALA A 57 -3.84 -11.20 -6.80
C ALA A 57 -3.31 -10.11 -7.75
N VAL A 58 -1.99 -9.88 -7.78
CA VAL A 58 -1.36 -8.92 -8.70
C VAL A 58 -1.51 -9.36 -10.16
N THR A 59 -1.27 -10.64 -10.45
CA THR A 59 -1.47 -11.19 -11.80
C THR A 59 -2.93 -11.04 -12.24
N THR A 60 -3.90 -11.42 -11.41
CA THR A 60 -5.32 -11.29 -11.74
C THR A 60 -5.71 -9.84 -11.97
N ALA A 61 -5.26 -8.93 -11.11
CA ALA A 61 -5.53 -7.50 -11.25
C ALA A 61 -4.99 -6.95 -12.58
N PHE A 62 -3.80 -7.38 -13.00
CA PHE A 62 -3.23 -7.04 -14.30
C PHE A 62 -4.05 -7.63 -15.45
N CYS A 63 -4.41 -8.92 -15.39
CA CYS A 63 -5.18 -9.60 -16.44
C CYS A 63 -6.55 -8.98 -16.69
N ILE A 64 -7.24 -8.53 -15.63
CA ILE A 64 -8.57 -7.89 -15.76
C ILE A 64 -8.49 -6.37 -15.93
N ASN A 65 -7.28 -5.80 -16.00
CA ASN A 65 -7.05 -4.36 -16.01
C ASN A 65 -7.80 -3.62 -14.88
N ALA A 66 -7.62 -4.10 -13.65
CA ALA A 66 -8.32 -3.56 -12.48
C ALA A 66 -7.90 -2.11 -12.17
N VAL A 67 -8.85 -1.32 -11.68
CA VAL A 67 -8.60 0.08 -11.28
C VAL A 67 -7.95 0.17 -9.89
N LEU A 68 -8.18 -0.83 -9.03
CA LEU A 68 -7.73 -0.81 -7.64
C LEU A 68 -7.59 -2.24 -7.08
N ILE A 69 -6.56 -2.46 -6.25
CA ILE A 69 -6.43 -3.65 -5.41
C ILE A 69 -6.85 -3.29 -3.98
N LEU A 70 -7.96 -3.85 -3.50
CA LEU A 70 -8.41 -3.67 -2.12
C LEU A 70 -7.85 -4.79 -1.23
N LEU A 71 -7.15 -4.41 -0.17
CA LEU A 71 -6.56 -5.33 0.80
C LEU A 71 -7.20 -5.14 2.16
N LEU A 72 -7.91 -6.16 2.63
CA LEU A 72 -8.38 -6.23 4.01
C LEU A 72 -7.33 -6.96 4.84
N THR A 73 -6.78 -6.29 5.84
CA THR A 73 -5.70 -6.86 6.63
C THR A 73 -5.85 -6.48 8.09
N ARG A 74 -5.45 -7.36 9.01
CA ARG A 74 -5.43 -7.04 10.45
C ARG A 74 -4.15 -6.31 10.86
N GLY A 75 -3.12 -6.35 10.01
CA GLY A 75 -1.83 -5.67 10.17
C GLY A 75 -1.27 -5.16 8.85
N GLY A 76 0.04 -4.92 8.73
CA GLY A 76 0.68 -4.40 7.52
C GLY A 76 1.34 -5.46 6.62
N THR A 77 1.37 -6.72 7.05
CA THR A 77 2.16 -7.78 6.40
C THR A 77 1.65 -8.13 5.00
N THR A 78 0.35 -8.28 4.81
CA THR A 78 -0.23 -8.58 3.50
C THR A 78 -0.04 -7.44 2.50
N ALA A 79 -0.24 -6.19 2.94
CA ALA A 79 0.02 -5.01 2.11
C ALA A 79 1.49 -4.96 1.64
N LYS A 80 2.44 -5.25 2.54
CA LYS A 80 3.86 -5.36 2.19
C LYS A 80 4.13 -6.46 1.17
N LEU A 81 3.49 -7.63 1.31
CA LEU A 81 3.66 -8.74 0.37
C LEU A 81 3.10 -8.41 -1.02
N VAL A 82 1.95 -7.73 -1.11
CA VAL A 82 1.42 -7.29 -2.41
C VAL A 82 2.32 -6.21 -3.02
N SER A 83 2.74 -5.21 -2.24
CA SER A 83 3.67 -4.17 -2.72
C SER A 83 5.03 -4.71 -3.15
N LYS A 84 5.46 -5.89 -2.64
CA LYS A 84 6.70 -6.56 -3.08
C LYS A 84 6.69 -6.82 -4.58
N TYR A 85 5.54 -7.19 -5.13
CA TYR A 85 5.38 -7.53 -6.55
C TYR A 85 5.20 -6.31 -7.46
N ARG A 86 5.23 -5.10 -6.90
CA ARG A 86 5.19 -3.82 -7.64
C ARG A 86 4.09 -3.78 -8.72
N PRO A 87 2.81 -3.89 -8.34
CA PRO A 87 1.73 -3.67 -9.30
C PRO A 87 1.76 -2.21 -9.79
N SER A 88 1.43 -1.99 -11.06
CA SER A 88 1.11 -0.65 -11.61
C SER A 88 -0.21 -0.10 -11.06
N ILE A 89 -1.05 -0.99 -10.52
CA ILE A 89 -2.39 -0.70 -10.01
C ILE A 89 -2.27 -0.24 -8.56
N PRO A 90 -2.97 0.84 -8.15
CA PRO A 90 -2.94 1.31 -6.78
C PRO A 90 -3.46 0.27 -5.79
N ILE A 91 -2.90 0.27 -4.59
CA ILE A 91 -3.27 -0.64 -3.49
C ILE A 91 -3.94 0.17 -2.38
N LEU A 92 -5.19 -0.14 -2.07
CA LEU A 92 -5.90 0.38 -0.90
C LEU A 92 -5.89 -0.65 0.21
N SER A 93 -5.11 -0.40 1.26
CA SER A 93 -5.06 -1.25 2.46
C SER A 93 -6.03 -0.74 3.52
N VAL A 94 -6.99 -1.57 3.90
CA VAL A 94 -7.96 -1.33 4.97
C VAL A 94 -7.59 -2.20 6.15
N VAL A 95 -7.23 -1.55 7.26
CA VAL A 95 -6.86 -2.24 8.50
C VAL A 95 -8.10 -2.52 9.34
N VAL A 96 -8.40 -3.81 9.55
CA VAL A 96 -9.52 -4.25 10.37
C VAL A 96 -9.02 -4.50 11.81
N PRO A 97 -9.51 -3.76 12.81
CA PRO A 97 -9.04 -3.90 14.18
C PRO A 97 -9.43 -5.27 14.77
N GLN A 98 -8.59 -5.77 15.67
CA GLN A 98 -8.93 -6.93 16.49
C GLN A 98 -9.72 -6.47 17.72
N ILE A 99 -10.98 -6.92 17.81
CA ILE A 99 -11.81 -6.68 19.00
C ILE A 99 -11.36 -7.69 20.06
N THR A 100 -10.57 -7.24 21.02
CA THR A 100 -9.96 -8.14 22.03
C THR A 100 -10.81 -8.25 23.30
N ARG A 101 -11.56 -7.21 23.73
CA ARG A 101 -12.57 -7.19 24.82
C ARG A 101 -13.54 -6.00 24.64
N ASP A 102 -14.57 -5.87 25.48
CA ASP A 102 -15.67 -4.85 25.50
C ASP A 102 -15.26 -3.37 25.34
N SER A 103 -13.97 -3.06 25.32
CA SER A 103 -13.43 -1.76 24.93
C SER A 103 -12.94 -1.81 23.47
N ILE A 104 -13.53 -0.99 22.59
CA ILE A 104 -13.02 -0.76 21.23
C ILE A 104 -11.71 0.02 21.35
N VAL A 105 -10.59 -0.68 21.50
CA VAL A 105 -9.25 -0.09 21.48
C VAL A 105 -8.66 -0.33 20.09
N TRP A 106 -8.47 0.76 19.35
CA TRP A 106 -7.82 0.74 18.04
C TRP A 106 -6.30 0.60 18.22
N SER A 107 -5.79 -0.63 18.09
CA SER A 107 -4.34 -0.88 18.03
C SER A 107 -3.98 -1.61 16.74
N CYS A 108 -3.19 -0.97 15.88
CA CYS A 108 -2.59 -1.62 14.71
C CYS A 108 -1.16 -2.03 15.07
N SER A 109 -0.90 -3.33 15.18
CA SER A 109 0.41 -3.86 15.61
C SER A 109 1.54 -3.60 14.60
N ASP A 110 1.22 -3.22 13.35
CA ASP A 110 2.17 -3.16 12.22
C ASP A 110 2.00 -1.89 11.35
N GLU A 111 1.71 -0.74 11.97
CA GLU A 111 1.43 0.51 11.25
C GLU A 111 2.60 0.95 10.35
N ALA A 112 3.85 0.74 10.78
CA ALA A 112 5.05 1.11 10.03
C ALA A 112 5.20 0.33 8.70
N LEU A 113 4.77 -0.94 8.66
CA LEU A 113 4.86 -1.78 7.46
C LEU A 113 3.79 -1.36 6.43
N ALA A 114 2.62 -0.92 6.89
CA ALA A 114 1.55 -0.38 6.04
C ALA A 114 1.89 1.03 5.48
N ARG A 115 2.77 1.79 6.14
CA ARG A 115 3.25 3.08 5.61
C ARG A 115 4.23 2.92 4.45
N ASN A 116 4.88 1.76 4.34
CA ASN A 116 5.86 1.45 3.29
C ASN A 116 5.26 0.79 2.05
N SER A 117 3.98 0.40 2.07
CA SER A 117 3.24 0.07 0.85
C SER A 117 3.00 1.36 0.07
N LEU A 118 3.47 1.41 -1.19
CA LEU A 118 3.38 2.56 -2.11
C LEU A 118 2.00 3.23 -2.02
N ILE A 119 1.92 4.32 -1.24
CA ILE A 119 0.73 5.16 -1.14
C ILE A 119 0.73 6.01 -2.41
N PHE A 120 0.29 5.43 -3.51
CA PHE A 120 -0.18 6.25 -4.60
C PHE A 120 -1.61 6.67 -4.29
N ARG A 121 -1.80 7.99 -4.20
CA ARG A 121 -3.07 8.70 -4.00
C ARG A 121 -3.69 8.56 -2.61
N GLY A 122 -3.21 9.40 -1.70
CA GLY A 122 -3.97 9.86 -0.55
C GLY A 122 -4.22 8.78 0.51
N GLN A 123 -3.76 9.06 1.73
CA GLN A 123 -4.34 8.35 2.87
C GLN A 123 -5.80 8.75 2.99
N LEU A 124 -6.71 8.01 2.38
CA LEU A 124 -8.09 7.97 2.85
C LEU A 124 -8.07 7.19 4.16
N LYS A 125 -7.84 7.91 5.27
CA LYS A 125 -8.28 7.43 6.58
C LYS A 125 -9.79 7.36 6.53
N LEU A 126 -10.32 6.26 6.01
CA LEU A 126 -11.73 5.91 6.13
C LEU A 126 -11.98 5.58 7.59
N ARG A 127 -12.20 6.64 8.38
CA ARG A 127 -12.85 6.56 9.68
C ARG A 127 -14.31 6.22 9.38
N ILE A 128 -14.60 4.94 9.19
CA ILE A 128 -15.98 4.45 9.17
C ILE A 128 -16.51 4.71 10.58
N ILE A 129 -17.21 5.83 10.75
CA ILE A 129 -18.03 6.11 11.91
C ILE A 129 -19.22 5.15 11.80
N LEU A 130 -19.04 3.92 12.25
CA LEU A 130 -20.16 3.06 12.64
C LEU A 130 -20.62 3.55 14.02
N ASN A 131 -21.32 4.68 14.06
CA ASN A 131 -22.16 4.98 15.22
C ASN A 131 -23.35 5.87 14.84
N GLN A 132 -24.53 5.44 15.29
CA GLN A 132 -25.91 5.92 15.02
C GLN A 132 -26.43 5.51 13.62
N GLN A 133 -27.39 4.61 13.43
CA GLN A 133 -28.62 4.31 14.17
C GLN A 133 -29.00 2.82 13.95
N MET A 134 -28.88 1.97 14.97
CA MET A 134 -29.74 0.80 15.13
C MET A 134 -30.09 0.71 16.61
N LYS A 135 -31.10 1.49 16.99
CA LYS A 135 -31.98 1.16 18.12
C LYS A 135 -33.25 0.61 17.48
N LEU A 136 -33.47 -0.70 17.62
CA LEU A 136 -34.81 -1.27 17.67
C LEU A 136 -35.35 -1.06 19.09
#